data_AF-V4MD76-F1
#
_entry.id   AF-V4MD76-F1
#
_cell.length_a   1.000
_cell.length_b   1.000
_cell.length_c   1.000
_cell.angle_alpha   90.00
_cell.angle_beta   90.00
_cell.angle_gamma   90.00
#
_symmetry.space_group_name_H-M   'P 1'
#
loop_
_entity.id
_entity.type
_entity.pdbx_description
1 polymer ?
#
loop_
_entity_poly.entity_id
_entity_poly.type
_entity_poly.pdbx_seq_one_letter_code
_entity_poly.pdbx_strand_id
1 'polypeptide(L)'
;MFQQPWYSPSLVSSSSSSRPQTSGQTPAHVSPGEAAGIIALLKDKSVDELRKLLSDKDAYQQFLLSLDQVKIQNNIKDELRRETLQLARGNLEKEPQIMELRNQCKIIRTTELATAQEKLNELERQKEEILKFYSPDSLLHRLQEAMNQADEESEALQEKFLEKEIDVAAFVQKYKKLRTTYHRRALIHLAAKTSTVG
;
A
#
# COMPACT_ATOMS: atom_id res chain seq x y z
N MET A 1 12.66 10.42 7.55
CA MET A 1 12.15 9.80 6.30
C MET A 1 10.67 9.51 6.54
N PHE A 2 9.78 10.23 5.86
CA PHE A 2 8.34 10.24 6.16
C PHE A 2 7.68 8.91 5.77
N GLN A 3 7.14 8.18 6.74
CA GLN A 3 6.19 7.10 6.48
C GLN A 3 4.81 7.71 6.19
N GLN A 4 4.46 7.81 4.90
CA GLN A 4 3.07 8.03 4.52
C GLN A 4 2.30 6.71 4.66
N PRO A 5 1.10 6.70 5.26
CA PRO A 5 0.20 5.57 5.18
C PRO A 5 -0.32 5.41 3.75
N TRP A 6 -0.16 4.23 3.17
CA TRP A 6 -0.77 3.86 1.90
C TRP A 6 -2.28 3.63 2.08
N TYR A 7 -3.03 4.71 2.24
CA TYR A 7 -4.46 4.72 1.95
C TYR A 7 -4.66 5.60 0.73
N SER A 8 -5.11 5.01 -0.38
CA SER A 8 -5.66 5.78 -1.50
C SER A 8 -6.92 6.49 -1.02
N PRO A 9 -6.99 7.84 -1.04
CA PRO A 9 -8.26 8.51 -0.88
C PRO A 9 -8.99 8.37 -2.22
N SER A 10 -10.30 8.08 -2.15
CA SER A 10 -11.23 8.02 -3.28
C SER A 10 -11.31 6.66 -3.99
N LEU A 11 -12.28 5.86 -3.56
CA LEU A 11 -13.36 5.33 -4.40
C LEU A 11 -14.51 4.89 -3.48
N VAL A 12 -14.99 5.81 -2.62
CA VAL A 12 -16.41 5.81 -2.31
C VAL A 12 -17.01 6.77 -3.33
N SER A 13 -17.40 6.24 -4.48
CA SER A 13 -18.44 6.90 -5.26
C SER A 13 -19.66 6.87 -4.34
N SER A 14 -19.82 7.93 -3.54
CA SER A 14 -21.07 8.23 -2.90
C SER A 14 -22.08 8.33 -4.04
N SER A 15 -22.84 7.27 -4.26
CA SER A 15 -24.14 7.40 -4.88
C SER A 15 -24.83 8.46 -4.05
N SER A 16 -24.94 9.66 -4.61
CA SER A 16 -25.70 10.75 -4.05
C SER A 16 -27.15 10.31 -4.05
N SER A 17 -27.50 9.48 -3.07
CA SER A 17 -28.87 9.17 -2.72
C SER A 17 -29.36 10.46 -2.08
N SER A 18 -29.99 11.28 -2.90
CA SER A 18 -30.68 12.49 -2.48
C SER A 18 -31.66 12.08 -1.38
N ARG A 19 -31.23 12.25 -0.13
CA ARG A 19 -32.08 12.15 1.05
C ARG A 19 -33.20 13.17 0.84
N PRO A 20 -34.48 12.76 0.77
CA PRO A 20 -35.55 13.73 0.80
C PRO A 20 -35.41 14.47 2.13
N GLN A 21 -35.27 15.78 2.09
CA GLN A 21 -35.39 16.59 3.30
C GLN A 21 -36.77 16.32 3.88
N THR A 22 -36.84 15.56 4.97
CA THR A 22 -38.03 15.51 5.82
C THR A 22 -38.05 16.80 6.62
N SER A 23 -38.30 17.92 5.95
CA SER A 23 -38.78 19.12 6.60
C SER A 23 -40.17 18.79 7.13
N GLY A 24 -40.43 19.11 8.39
CA GLY A 24 -41.65 18.76 9.13
C GLY A 24 -42.91 19.42 8.59
N GLN A 25 -43.34 19.03 7.40
CA GLN A 25 -44.64 19.33 6.83
C GLN A 25 -45.24 18.00 6.37
N THR A 26 -46.26 17.54 7.09
CA THR A 26 -47.25 16.63 6.53
C THR A 26 -47.71 17.21 5.19
N PRO A 27 -47.55 16.53 4.04
CA PRO A 27 -48.18 16.99 2.83
C PRO A 27 -49.68 16.74 3.00
N ALA A 28 -50.37 17.75 3.52
CA ALA A 28 -51.82 17.75 3.75
C ALA A 28 -52.60 17.97 2.44
N HIS A 29 -52.17 17.33 1.35
CA HIS A 29 -52.91 17.40 0.09
C HIS A 29 -52.84 16.06 -0.62
N VAL A 30 -53.88 15.25 -0.41
CA VAL A 30 -54.26 14.20 -1.37
C VAL A 30 -54.44 14.88 -2.72
N SER A 31 -53.89 14.31 -3.79
CA SER A 31 -54.08 14.91 -5.12
C SER A 31 -55.58 15.00 -5.41
N PRO A 32 -56.10 16.06 -6.05
CA PRO A 32 -57.52 16.16 -6.39
C PRO A 32 -58.06 14.92 -7.12
N GLY A 33 -57.22 14.26 -7.93
CA GLY A 33 -57.56 13.00 -8.60
C GLY A 33 -57.70 11.81 -7.66
N GLU A 34 -56.83 11.69 -6.65
CA GLU A 34 -56.89 10.64 -5.64
C GLU A 34 -58.12 10.84 -4.71
N ALA A 35 -58.36 12.09 -4.31
CA ALA A 35 -59.54 12.45 -3.53
C ALA A 35 -60.85 12.18 -4.31
N ALA A 36 -60.90 12.53 -5.60
CA ALA A 36 -62.05 12.26 -6.45
C ALA A 36 -62.33 10.75 -6.60
N GLY A 37 -61.29 9.92 -6.70
CA GLY A 37 -61.44 8.46 -6.75
C GLY A 37 -62.02 7.87 -5.46
N ILE A 38 -61.57 8.34 -4.30
CA ILE A 38 -62.11 7.92 -3.00
C ILE A 38 -63.56 8.39 -2.83
N ILE A 39 -63.87 9.62 -3.23
CA ILE A 39 -65.23 10.17 -3.18
C ILE A 39 -66.19 9.37 -4.08
N ALA A 40 -65.75 8.93 -5.26
CA ALA A 40 -66.53 8.06 -6.14
C ALA A 40 -66.86 6.72 -5.45
N LEU A 41 -65.87 6.08 -4.82
CA LEU A 41 -66.06 4.83 -4.07
C LEU A 41 -67.00 4.97 -2.86
N LEU A 42 -67.06 6.15 -2.25
CA LEU A 42 -68.00 6.46 -1.17
C LEU A 42 -69.42 6.73 -1.69
N LYS A 43 -69.54 7.32 -2.88
CA LYS A 43 -70.84 7.64 -3.51
C LYS A 43 -71.63 6.39 -3.91
N ASP A 44 -70.94 5.30 -4.22
CA ASP A 44 -71.56 4.03 -4.60
C ASP A 44 -72.06 3.20 -3.39
N LYS A 45 -71.87 3.69 -2.16
CA LYS A 45 -72.34 3.03 -0.93
C LYS A 45 -73.73 3.51 -0.52
N SER A 46 -74.49 2.60 0.10
CA SER A 46 -75.79 2.92 0.70
C SER A 46 -75.63 3.79 1.96
N VAL A 47 -76.72 4.46 2.35
CA VAL A 47 -76.74 5.32 3.56
C VAL A 47 -76.42 4.53 4.83
N ASP A 48 -76.88 3.28 4.93
CA ASP A 48 -76.61 2.42 6.08
C ASP A 48 -75.13 2.00 6.15
N GLU A 49 -74.51 1.71 5.00
CA GLU A 49 -73.08 1.43 4.92
C GLU A 49 -72.23 2.65 5.26
N LEU A 50 -72.63 3.86 4.84
CA LEU A 50 -71.96 5.10 5.18
C LEU A 50 -72.11 5.44 6.68
N ARG A 51 -73.29 5.22 7.28
CA ARG A 51 -73.52 5.37 8.73
C ARG A 51 -72.69 4.38 9.53
N LYS A 52 -72.60 3.14 9.06
CA LYS A 52 -71.73 2.11 9.62
C LYS A 52 -70.27 2.52 9.53
N LEU A 53 -69.81 2.99 8.36
CA LEU A 53 -68.44 3.46 8.14
C LEU A 53 -68.08 4.63 9.06
N LEU A 54 -69.04 5.51 9.39
CA LEU A 54 -68.85 6.65 10.28
C LEU A 54 -68.81 6.26 11.77
N SER A 55 -69.55 5.22 12.15
CA SER A 55 -69.79 4.86 13.57
C SER A 55 -68.93 3.68 14.05
N ASP A 56 -68.54 2.79 13.14
CA ASP A 56 -67.76 1.58 13.42
C ASP A 56 -66.33 1.75 12.89
N LYS A 57 -65.38 1.82 13.83
CA LYS A 57 -63.95 1.99 13.55
C LYS A 57 -63.36 0.82 12.76
N ASP A 58 -63.82 -0.41 13.00
CA ASP A 58 -63.29 -1.59 12.32
C ASP A 58 -63.81 -1.64 10.88
N ALA A 59 -65.08 -1.26 10.66
CA ALA A 59 -65.62 -1.08 9.32
C ALA A 59 -64.88 0.00 8.52
N TYR A 60 -64.52 1.12 9.17
CA TYR A 60 -63.68 2.16 8.58
C TYR A 60 -62.28 1.66 8.22
N GLN A 61 -61.62 0.97 9.14
CA GLN A 61 -60.29 0.41 8.93
C GLN A 61 -60.29 -0.60 7.78
N GLN A 62 -61.30 -1.47 7.69
CA GLN A 62 -61.44 -2.43 6.60
C GLN A 62 -61.65 -1.76 5.24
N PHE A 63 -62.48 -0.71 5.18
CA PHE A 63 -62.63 0.09 3.97
C PHE A 63 -61.34 0.79 3.59
N LEU A 64 -60.62 1.39 4.55
CA LEU A 64 -59.34 2.04 4.29
C LEU A 64 -58.31 1.05 3.71
N LEU A 65 -58.23 -0.18 4.26
CA LEU A 65 -57.35 -1.23 3.77
C LEU A 65 -57.80 -1.81 2.42
N SER A 66 -59.07 -1.63 2.03
CA SER A 66 -59.57 -2.07 0.73
C SER A 66 -59.25 -1.09 -0.40
N LEU A 67 -58.95 0.18 -0.08
CA LEU A 67 -58.54 1.18 -1.07
C LEU A 67 -57.22 0.78 -1.75
N ASP A 68 -57.19 0.85 -3.07
CA ASP A 68 -56.01 0.46 -3.86
C ASP A 68 -54.79 1.32 -3.53
N GLN A 69 -54.98 2.61 -3.26
CA GLN A 69 -53.90 3.50 -2.81
C GLN A 69 -53.20 2.97 -1.54
N VAL A 70 -53.98 2.47 -0.57
CA VAL A 70 -53.46 1.96 0.71
C VAL A 70 -52.80 0.59 0.51
N LYS A 71 -53.37 -0.27 -0.35
CA LYS A 71 -52.75 -1.55 -0.73
C LYS A 71 -51.41 -1.35 -1.42
N ILE A 72 -51.34 -0.43 -2.40
CA ILE A 72 -50.12 -0.11 -3.13
C ILE A 72 -49.05 0.40 -2.17
N GLN A 73 -49.38 1.37 -1.30
CA GLN A 73 -48.43 1.89 -0.32
C GLN A 73 -47.94 0.82 0.66
N ASN A 74 -48.82 -0.06 1.14
CA ASN A 74 -48.42 -1.17 2.00
C ASN A 74 -47.50 -2.16 1.27
N ASN A 75 -47.81 -2.50 0.01
CA ASN A 75 -46.96 -3.37 -0.79
C ASN A 75 -45.56 -2.79 -1.00
N ILE A 76 -45.46 -1.51 -1.38
CA ILE A 76 -44.17 -0.81 -1.55
C ILE A 76 -43.37 -0.83 -0.25
N LYS A 77 -44.02 -0.55 0.89
CA LYS A 77 -43.38 -0.59 2.21
C LYS A 77 -42.84 -1.98 2.54
N ASP A 78 -43.61 -3.03 2.26
CA ASP A 78 -43.21 -4.40 2.58
C ASP A 78 -42.13 -4.92 1.63
N GLU A 79 -42.18 -4.54 0.35
CA GLU A 79 -41.11 -4.78 -0.62
C GLU A 79 -39.80 -4.10 -0.20
N LEU A 80 -39.85 -2.81 0.13
CA LEU A 80 -38.67 -2.07 0.60
C LEU A 80 -38.06 -2.71 1.86
N ARG A 81 -38.89 -3.15 2.81
CA ARG A 81 -38.42 -3.89 4.01
C ARG A 81 -37.72 -5.19 3.63
N ARG A 82 -38.31 -5.95 2.70
CA ARG A 82 -37.77 -7.22 2.23
C ARG A 82 -36.41 -7.04 1.55
N GLU A 83 -36.31 -6.08 0.64
CA GLU A 83 -35.06 -5.75 -0.06
C GLU A 83 -33.98 -5.26 0.90
N THR A 84 -34.33 -4.38 1.84
CA THR A 84 -33.41 -3.87 2.86
C THR A 84 -32.86 -5.02 3.71
N LEU A 85 -33.70 -5.96 4.13
CA LEU A 85 -33.29 -7.14 4.88
C LEU A 85 -32.40 -8.07 4.04
N GLN A 86 -32.72 -8.28 2.77
CA GLN A 86 -31.92 -9.10 1.88
C GLN A 86 -30.52 -8.50 1.67
N LEU A 87 -30.43 -7.19 1.46
CA LEU A 87 -29.16 -6.47 1.35
C LEU A 87 -28.36 -6.56 2.65
N ALA A 88 -29.00 -6.35 3.80
CA ALA A 88 -28.33 -6.46 5.10
C ALA A 88 -27.75 -7.85 5.34
N ARG A 89 -28.51 -8.91 5.01
CA ARG A 89 -28.02 -10.30 5.09
C ARG A 89 -26.85 -10.53 4.14
N GLY A 90 -26.98 -10.12 2.88
CA GLY A 90 -25.90 -10.25 1.90
C GLY A 90 -24.65 -9.45 2.24
N ASN A 91 -24.75 -8.38 3.03
CA ASN A 91 -23.61 -7.64 3.56
C ASN A 91 -22.95 -8.41 4.72
N LEU A 92 -23.75 -8.93 5.65
CA LEU A 92 -23.26 -9.71 6.78
C LEU A 92 -22.53 -10.98 6.32
N GLU A 93 -23.00 -11.64 5.26
CA GLU A 93 -22.35 -12.81 4.66
C GLU A 93 -20.98 -12.49 4.04
N LYS A 94 -20.75 -11.26 3.58
CA LYS A 94 -19.47 -10.83 3.01
C LYS A 94 -18.45 -10.43 4.08
N GLU A 95 -18.90 -10.09 5.28
CA GLU A 95 -18.03 -9.71 6.41
C GLU A 95 -16.90 -10.73 6.69
N PRO A 96 -17.16 -12.04 6.82
CA PRO A 96 -16.09 -13.02 7.07
C PRO A 96 -15.06 -13.07 5.93
N GLN A 97 -15.51 -12.98 4.67
CA GLN A 97 -14.61 -12.96 3.51
C GLN A 97 -13.72 -11.72 3.51
N ILE A 98 -14.28 -10.55 3.84
CA ILE A 98 -13.53 -9.29 3.95
C ILE A 98 -12.50 -9.37 5.09
N MET A 99 -12.88 -9.94 6.23
CA MET A 99 -11.96 -10.12 7.36
C MET A 99 -10.80 -11.06 7.01
N GLU A 100 -11.09 -12.18 6.35
CA GLU A 100 -10.06 -13.13 5.93
C GLU A 100 -9.08 -12.50 4.94
N LEU A 101 -9.57 -11.81 3.91
CA LEU A 101 -8.71 -11.10 2.95
C LEU A 101 -7.84 -10.04 3.62
N ARG A 102 -8.39 -9.29 4.59
CA ARG A 102 -7.62 -8.32 5.39
C ARG A 102 -6.53 -9.00 6.21
N ASN A 103 -6.83 -10.16 6.82
CA ASN A 103 -5.86 -10.92 7.59
C ASN A 103 -4.73 -11.46 6.69
N GLN A 104 -5.06 -12.04 5.53
CA GLN A 104 -4.08 -12.51 4.55
C GLN A 104 -3.17 -11.36 4.08
N CYS A 105 -3.75 -10.22 3.71
CA CYS A 105 -2.98 -9.04 3.34
C CYS A 105 -2.05 -8.56 4.47
N LYS A 106 -2.50 -8.64 5.73
CA LYS A 106 -1.67 -8.29 6.88
C LYS A 106 -0.50 -9.27 7.00
N ILE A 107 -0.75 -10.57 6.93
CA ILE A 107 0.27 -11.62 7.00
C ILE A 107 1.33 -11.37 5.92
N ILE A 108 0.94 -11.34 4.64
CA ILE A 108 1.84 -11.14 3.49
C ILE A 108 2.72 -9.90 3.69
N ARG A 109 2.14 -8.78 4.14
CA ARG A 109 2.92 -7.55 4.41
C ARG A 109 3.93 -7.73 5.54
N THR A 110 3.54 -8.39 6.62
CA THR A 110 4.39 -8.52 7.82
C THR A 110 5.41 -9.64 7.74
N THR A 111 5.17 -10.67 6.94
CA THR A 111 6.06 -11.84 6.83
C THR A 111 6.80 -11.81 5.51
N GLU A 112 6.11 -12.02 4.39
CA GLU A 112 6.72 -12.21 3.08
C GLU A 112 7.38 -10.93 2.56
N LEU A 113 6.68 -9.80 2.60
CA LEU A 113 7.22 -8.53 2.11
C LEU A 113 8.36 -8.03 3.00
N ALA A 114 8.21 -8.12 4.33
CA ALA A 114 9.24 -7.70 5.26
C ALA A 114 10.54 -8.53 5.08
N THR A 115 10.42 -9.86 4.98
CA THR A 115 11.58 -10.75 4.77
C THR A 115 12.25 -10.54 3.40
N ALA A 116 11.45 -10.34 2.35
CA ALA A 116 12.00 -10.02 1.02
C ALA A 116 12.75 -8.68 1.02
N GLN A 117 12.21 -7.66 1.69
CA GLN A 117 12.85 -6.35 1.80
C GLN A 117 14.15 -6.42 2.60
N GLU A 118 14.18 -7.16 3.71
CA GLU A 118 15.40 -7.37 4.49
C GLU A 118 16.49 -8.04 3.66
N LYS A 119 16.14 -9.11 2.92
CA LYS A 119 17.06 -9.79 2.01
C LYS A 119 17.58 -8.88 0.89
N LEU A 120 16.72 -8.04 0.32
CA LEU A 120 17.11 -7.06 -0.68
C LEU A 120 18.13 -6.07 -0.10
N ASN A 121 17.82 -5.49 1.06
CA ASN A 121 18.69 -4.51 1.72
C ASN A 121 20.07 -5.11 2.06
N GLU A 122 20.11 -6.37 2.51
CA GLU A 122 21.38 -7.05 2.79
C GLU A 122 22.20 -7.29 1.52
N LEU A 123 21.56 -7.69 0.41
CA LEU A 123 22.25 -7.85 -0.87
C LEU A 123 22.75 -6.52 -1.43
N GLU A 124 21.99 -5.44 -1.27
CA GLU A 124 22.42 -4.09 -1.66
C GLU A 124 23.62 -3.63 -0.83
N ARG A 125 23.62 -3.88 0.48
CA ARG A 125 24.75 -3.60 1.38
C ARG A 125 26.00 -4.38 0.95
N GLN A 126 25.87 -5.68 0.67
CA GLN A 126 26.98 -6.50 0.19
C GLN A 126 27.52 -6.01 -1.15
N LYS A 127 26.64 -5.64 -2.08
CA LYS A 127 27.03 -5.05 -3.37
C LYS A 127 27.80 -3.75 -3.17
N GLU A 128 27.32 -2.85 -2.31
CA GLU A 128 27.99 -1.58 -2.04
C GLU A 128 29.36 -1.78 -1.39
N GLU A 129 29.48 -2.73 -0.47
CA GLU A 129 30.75 -3.10 0.16
C GLU A 129 31.76 -3.64 -0.87
N ILE A 130 31.32 -4.52 -1.77
CA ILE A 130 32.14 -5.05 -2.87
C ILE A 130 32.56 -3.91 -3.82
N LEU A 131 31.62 -3.06 -4.24
CA LEU A 131 31.92 -1.94 -5.14
C LEU A 131 32.90 -0.96 -4.51
N LYS A 132 32.77 -0.68 -3.22
CA LYS A 132 33.70 0.17 -2.48
C LYS A 132 35.08 -0.48 -2.39
N PHE A 133 35.15 -1.76 -2.05
CA PHE A 133 36.40 -2.51 -1.94
C PHE A 133 37.12 -2.71 -3.27
N TYR A 134 36.41 -2.79 -4.39
CA TYR A 134 36.98 -2.91 -5.73
C TYR A 134 36.89 -1.60 -6.53
N SER A 135 36.63 -0.48 -5.87
CA SER A 135 36.64 0.83 -6.52
C SER A 135 38.03 1.13 -7.08
N PRO A 136 38.14 1.83 -8.22
CA PRO A 136 39.43 2.24 -8.78
C PRO A 136 40.33 2.92 -7.76
N ASP A 137 39.79 3.84 -6.95
CA ASP A 137 40.53 4.55 -5.90
C ASP A 137 41.06 3.60 -4.82
N SER A 138 40.24 2.65 -4.34
CA SER A 138 40.69 1.67 -3.34
C SER A 138 41.77 0.72 -3.85
N LEU A 139 41.71 0.36 -5.14
CA LEU A 139 42.71 -0.47 -5.80
C LEU A 139 44.01 0.30 -5.99
N LEU A 140 43.93 1.55 -6.43
CA LEU A 140 45.08 2.45 -6.57
C LEU A 140 45.73 2.72 -5.20
N HIS A 141 44.94 2.94 -4.15
CA HIS A 141 45.45 3.14 -2.80
C HIS A 141 46.24 1.93 -2.31
N ARG A 142 45.67 0.72 -2.42
CA ARG A 142 46.38 -0.52 -2.04
C ARG A 142 47.63 -0.76 -2.88
N LEU A 143 47.60 -0.39 -4.16
CA LEU A 143 48.78 -0.47 -5.01
C LEU A 143 49.87 0.50 -4.55
N GLN A 144 49.49 1.71 -4.14
CA GLN A 144 50.41 2.70 -3.57
C GLN A 144 50.99 2.24 -2.23
N GLU A 145 50.19 1.67 -1.32
CA GLU A 145 50.68 1.07 -0.07
C GLU A 145 51.69 -0.05 -0.36
N ALA A 146 51.38 -0.94 -1.30
CA ALA A 146 52.30 -2.01 -1.70
C ALA A 146 53.58 -1.49 -2.38
N MET A 147 53.55 -0.32 -3.01
CA MET A 147 54.76 0.36 -3.48
C MET A 147 55.59 0.85 -2.30
N ASN A 148 54.98 1.60 -1.38
CA ASN A 148 55.66 2.15 -0.21
C ASN A 148 56.29 1.03 0.63
N GLN A 149 55.58 -0.06 0.85
CA GLN A 149 56.11 -1.22 1.57
C GLN A 149 57.36 -1.82 0.90
N ALA A 150 57.36 -1.95 -0.43
CA ALA A 150 58.55 -2.46 -1.15
C ALA A 150 59.73 -1.49 -1.09
N ASP A 151 59.44 -0.19 -0.98
CA ASP A 151 60.43 0.88 -0.80
C ASP A 151 61.06 0.79 0.60
N GLU A 152 60.22 0.76 1.64
CA GLU A 152 60.60 0.60 3.05
C GLU A 152 61.40 -0.70 3.28
N GLU A 153 60.96 -1.82 2.71
CA GLU A 153 61.71 -3.10 2.76
C GLU A 153 63.08 -2.99 2.08
N SER A 154 63.21 -2.16 1.03
CA SER A 154 64.48 -1.93 0.34
C SER A 154 65.42 -1.04 1.16
N GLU A 155 64.90 -0.05 1.87
CA GLU A 155 65.65 0.79 2.81
C GLU A 155 66.13 -0.03 4.02
N ALA A 156 65.25 -0.82 4.63
CA ALA A 156 65.60 -1.71 5.74
C ALA A 156 66.66 -2.75 5.31
N LEU A 157 66.59 -3.26 4.07
CA LEU A 157 67.62 -4.15 3.54
C LEU A 157 68.97 -3.42 3.35
N GLN A 158 68.94 -2.15 2.96
CA GLN A 158 70.13 -1.32 2.82
C GLN A 158 70.78 -1.03 4.18
N GLU A 159 69.99 -0.77 5.22
CA GLU A 159 70.48 -0.60 6.60
C GLU A 159 71.24 -1.84 7.07
N LYS A 160 70.65 -3.03 6.92
CA LYS A 160 71.29 -4.32 7.25
C LYS A 160 72.62 -4.55 6.52
N PHE A 161 72.72 -4.09 5.28
CA PHE A 161 73.97 -4.17 4.54
C PHE A 161 75.05 -3.25 5.13
N LEU A 162 74.68 -2.03 5.54
CA LEU A 162 75.60 -1.08 6.19
C LEU A 162 76.08 -1.60 7.55
N GLU A 163 75.20 -2.28 8.29
CA GLU A 163 75.50 -2.96 9.54
C GLU A 163 76.32 -4.25 9.36
N LYS A 164 76.60 -4.64 8.10
CA LYS A 164 77.32 -5.87 7.72
C LYS A 164 76.62 -7.16 8.16
N GLU A 165 75.31 -7.13 8.37
CA GLU A 165 74.50 -8.31 8.70
C GLU A 165 74.28 -9.23 7.49
N ILE A 166 74.44 -8.69 6.27
CA ILE A 166 74.29 -9.41 5.01
C ILE A 166 75.48 -9.18 4.09
N ASP A 167 75.86 -10.21 3.32
CA ASP A 167 76.94 -10.09 2.34
C ASP A 167 76.49 -9.37 1.06
N VAL A 168 77.48 -8.95 0.26
CA VAL A 168 77.28 -8.20 -0.98
C VAL A 168 76.42 -8.97 -1.99
N ALA A 169 76.65 -10.27 -2.15
CA ALA A 169 75.95 -11.07 -3.14
C ALA A 169 74.45 -11.22 -2.79
N ALA A 170 74.16 -11.49 -1.53
CA ALA A 170 72.80 -11.58 -0.98
C ALA A 170 72.09 -10.23 -1.03
N PHE A 171 72.77 -9.14 -0.70
CA PHE A 171 72.23 -7.79 -0.81
C PHE A 171 71.82 -7.46 -2.25
N VAL A 172 72.73 -7.61 -3.21
CA VAL A 172 72.46 -7.27 -4.62
C VAL A 172 71.28 -8.07 -5.17
N GLN A 173 71.20 -9.37 -4.88
CA GLN A 173 70.09 -10.22 -5.31
C GLN A 173 68.74 -9.77 -4.72
N LYS A 174 68.67 -9.57 -3.40
CA LYS A 174 67.43 -9.19 -2.71
C LYS A 174 66.99 -7.77 -3.07
N TYR A 175 67.93 -6.82 -3.09
CA TYR A 175 67.65 -5.41 -3.39
C TYR A 175 67.13 -5.25 -4.82
N LYS A 176 67.78 -5.90 -5.80
CA LYS A 176 67.32 -5.89 -7.20
C LYS A 176 65.88 -6.41 -7.31
N LYS A 177 65.52 -7.47 -6.58
CA LYS A 177 64.17 -8.04 -6.57
C LYS A 177 63.14 -7.06 -5.99
N LEU A 178 63.45 -6.43 -4.86
CA LEU A 178 62.57 -5.43 -4.23
C LEU A 178 62.37 -4.22 -5.14
N ARG A 179 63.45 -3.62 -5.66
CA ARG A 179 63.37 -2.48 -6.58
C ARG A 179 62.62 -2.81 -7.87
N THR A 180 62.84 -4.00 -8.45
CA THR A 180 62.09 -4.45 -9.64
C THR A 180 60.59 -4.52 -9.34
N THR A 181 60.21 -5.02 -8.16
CA THR A 181 58.82 -5.11 -7.73
C THR A 181 58.21 -3.72 -7.54
N TYR A 182 58.92 -2.82 -6.86
CA TYR A 182 58.54 -1.41 -6.69
C TYR A 182 58.29 -0.74 -8.05
N HIS A 183 59.28 -0.76 -8.95
CA HIS A 183 59.19 -0.07 -10.24
C HIS A 183 58.09 -0.66 -11.13
N ARG A 184 57.88 -1.98 -11.09
CA ARG A 184 56.76 -2.62 -11.80
C ARG A 184 55.41 -2.10 -11.30
N ARG A 185 55.22 -2.01 -9.97
CA ARG A 185 53.99 -1.46 -9.37
C ARG A 185 53.81 0.03 -9.69
N ALA A 186 54.90 0.81 -9.66
CA ALA A 186 54.89 2.23 -9.99
C ALA A 186 54.44 2.50 -11.44
N LEU A 187 54.90 1.70 -12.40
CA LEU A 187 54.47 1.81 -13.79
C LEU A 187 52.97 1.47 -13.96
N ILE A 188 52.49 0.42 -13.29
CA ILE A 188 51.05 0.06 -13.31
C ILE A 188 50.20 1.18 -12.69
N HIS A 189 50.62 1.72 -11.54
CA HIS A 189 49.92 2.79 -10.85
C HIS A 189 49.86 4.08 -11.69
N LEU A 190 50.98 4.45 -12.32
CA LEU A 190 51.04 5.61 -13.23
C LEU A 190 50.09 5.41 -14.42
N ALA A 191 50.17 4.27 -15.10
CA ALA A 191 49.31 3.97 -16.25
C ALA A 191 47.82 3.98 -15.90
N ALA A 192 47.46 3.42 -14.73
CA ALA A 192 46.09 3.42 -14.24
C ALA A 192 45.60 4.84 -13.94
N LYS A 193 46.38 5.66 -13.23
CA LYS A 193 46.04 7.06 -12.94
C LYS A 193 45.87 7.91 -14.19
N THR A 194 46.69 7.72 -15.22
CA THR A 194 46.55 8.46 -16.48
C THR A 194 45.35 8.02 -17.30
N SER A 195 44.92 6.76 -17.15
CA SER A 195 43.76 6.22 -17.88
C SER A 195 42.42 6.62 -17.27
N THR A 196 42.37 6.90 -15.97
CA THR A 196 41.14 7.34 -15.26
C THR A 196 40.84 8.83 -15.40
N VAL A 197 41.75 9.61 -15.99
CA VAL A 197 41.63 11.08 -16.16
C VAL A 197 41.10 11.48 -17.56
N GLY A 198 40.83 10.50 -18.44
CA GLY A 198 40.18 10.72 -19.75
C GLY A 198 38.72 10.28 -19.74
#